data_AF-A0A929K894-F1
#
_entry.id   AF-A0A929K894-F1
#
_cell.length_a   1.000
_cell.length_b   1.000
_cell.length_c   1.000
_cell.angle_alpha   90.00
_cell.angle_beta   90.00
_cell.angle_gamma   90.00
#
_symmetry.space_group_name_H-M   'P 1'
#
loop_
_entity.id
_entity.type
_entity.pdbx_description
1 polymer ?
#
loop_
_entity_poly.entity_id
_entity_poly.type
_entity_poly.pdbx_seq_one_letter_code
_entity_poly.pdbx_strand_id
1 'polypeptide(L)'
;MQPWENYFLEENGTRNKNETLKFAFSSYYQPINISVNLSVPPYQLPLNLSTVTNIENITVKLQLTRQEEELLRTNGFVIIDYGQEDDMVAPYEKMKERGIPIFVTSNTLLHLYHIQFNEILKGIEEREFFDALVDMSNAMLEQSVQDYD
;
A
#
# COMPACT_ATOMS: atom_id res chain seq x y z
N MET A 1 -12.93 -18.10 -11.80
CA MET A 1 -12.14 -17.51 -12.89
C MET A 1 -11.52 -16.25 -12.34
N GLN A 2 -10.23 -16.30 -12.05
CA GLN A 2 -9.50 -15.23 -11.39
C GLN A 2 -8.92 -14.29 -12.46
N PRO A 3 -8.91 -12.95 -12.26
CA PRO A 3 -8.44 -12.02 -13.29
C PRO A 3 -6.99 -12.26 -13.75
N TRP A 4 -6.15 -12.86 -12.90
CA TRP A 4 -4.73 -13.08 -13.15
C TRP A 4 -4.40 -14.26 -14.08
N GLU A 5 -5.34 -15.18 -14.33
CA GLU A 5 -5.10 -16.38 -15.17
C GLU A 5 -4.74 -15.99 -16.62
N ASN A 6 -5.19 -14.83 -17.11
CA ASN A 6 -4.95 -14.33 -18.46
C ASN A 6 -3.64 -13.54 -18.64
N TYR A 7 -2.82 -13.37 -17.61
CA TYR A 7 -1.56 -12.59 -17.69
C TYR A 7 -0.34 -13.45 -18.05
N PHE A 8 -0.48 -14.77 -18.06
CA PHE A 8 0.54 -15.70 -18.55
C PHE A 8 0.23 -16.05 -20.00
N LEU A 9 0.95 -15.42 -20.94
CA LEU A 9 0.84 -15.75 -22.36
C LEU A 9 1.38 -17.17 -22.60
N GLU A 10 0.60 -18.01 -23.29
CA GLU A 10 1.11 -19.28 -23.83
C GLU A 10 2.21 -18.99 -24.86
N GLU A 11 3.40 -19.57 -24.67
CA GLU A 11 4.55 -19.33 -25.54
C GLU A 11 4.35 -19.92 -26.94
N ASN A 12 3.95 -19.09 -27.91
CA ASN A 12 4.19 -19.32 -29.35
C ASN A 12 4.00 -18.02 -30.16
N GLY A 13 5.05 -17.18 -30.24
CA GLY A 13 5.01 -15.95 -31.03
C GLY A 13 6.36 -15.25 -31.19
N THR A 14 6.66 -14.75 -32.39
CA THR A 14 7.95 -14.14 -32.76
C THR A 14 8.31 -12.90 -31.95
N ARG A 15 9.48 -12.95 -31.30
CA ARG A 15 10.09 -11.96 -30.39
C ARG A 15 10.25 -10.57 -31.02
N ASN A 16 9.67 -9.53 -30.41
CA ASN A 16 9.76 -8.15 -30.93
C ASN A 16 10.65 -7.27 -30.03
N LYS A 17 11.45 -6.39 -30.64
CA LYS A 17 12.66 -5.80 -29.99
C LYS A 17 12.39 -4.77 -28.89
N ASN A 18 11.13 -4.45 -28.64
CA ASN A 18 10.70 -3.42 -27.68
C ASN A 18 10.25 -4.02 -26.32
N GLU A 19 10.26 -5.35 -26.19
CA GLU A 19 9.82 -6.07 -24.99
C GLU A 19 10.94 -6.22 -23.94
N THR A 20 12.19 -5.93 -24.33
CA THR A 20 13.41 -6.39 -23.67
C THR A 20 13.56 -5.95 -22.21
N LEU A 21 13.13 -4.74 -21.83
CA LEU A 21 13.24 -4.24 -20.46
C LEU A 21 12.29 -4.94 -19.49
N LYS A 22 11.03 -5.21 -19.86
CA LYS A 22 10.09 -5.95 -19.01
C LYS A 22 10.55 -7.39 -18.78
N PHE A 23 11.01 -8.06 -19.84
CA PHE A 23 11.54 -9.42 -19.73
C PHE A 23 12.89 -9.50 -19.00
N ALA A 24 13.71 -8.43 -19.04
CA ALA A 24 14.97 -8.37 -18.30
C ALA A 24 14.78 -8.35 -16.78
N PHE A 25 13.64 -7.85 -16.26
CA PHE A 25 13.34 -7.93 -14.84
C PHE A 25 12.65 -9.25 -14.45
N SER A 26 11.79 -9.81 -15.30
CA SER A 26 11.12 -11.08 -15.00
C SER A 26 12.08 -12.28 -15.00
N SER A 27 13.20 -12.23 -15.72
CA SER A 27 14.22 -13.31 -15.69
C SER A 27 14.93 -13.47 -14.34
N TYR A 28 14.90 -12.46 -13.47
CA TYR A 28 15.42 -12.55 -12.10
C TYR A 28 14.33 -12.90 -11.07
N TYR A 29 13.05 -12.90 -11.46
CA TYR A 29 11.95 -13.24 -10.55
C TYR A 29 11.78 -14.75 -10.45
N GLN A 30 12.05 -15.29 -9.26
CA GLN A 30 11.68 -16.67 -8.92
C GLN A 30 10.46 -16.64 -8.00
N PRO A 31 9.29 -17.16 -8.42
CA PRO A 31 8.11 -17.20 -7.56
C PRO A 31 8.36 -18.12 -6.37
N ILE A 32 8.26 -17.55 -5.16
CA ILE A 32 8.36 -18.32 -3.92
C ILE A 32 7.01 -18.98 -3.66
N ASN A 33 6.93 -20.29 -3.91
CA ASN A 33 5.75 -21.09 -3.60
C ASN A 33 5.65 -21.33 -2.09
N ILE A 34 4.99 -20.40 -1.38
CA ILE A 34 4.73 -20.51 0.05
C ILE A 34 3.52 -21.42 0.28
N SER A 35 3.74 -22.64 0.78
CA SER A 35 2.67 -23.50 1.26
C SER A 35 2.28 -23.09 2.68
N VAL A 36 1.11 -22.46 2.84
CA VAL A 36 0.56 -22.06 4.14
C VAL A 36 -0.58 -23.00 4.51
N ASN A 37 -0.48 -23.69 5.64
CA ASN A 37 -1.61 -24.40 6.23
C ASN A 37 -2.42 -23.41 7.10
N LEU A 38 -3.68 -23.17 6.76
CA LEU A 38 -4.54 -22.23 7.47
C LEU A 38 -5.00 -22.85 8.80
N SER A 39 -4.49 -22.32 9.92
CA SER A 39 -4.86 -22.80 11.26
C SER A 39 -6.14 -22.16 11.83
N VAL A 40 -6.81 -21.28 11.09
CA VAL A 40 -8.02 -20.58 11.53
C VAL A 40 -9.25 -21.42 11.14
N PRO A 41 -10.17 -21.73 12.09
CA PRO A 41 -11.40 -22.44 11.76
C PRO A 41 -12.24 -21.67 10.72
N PRO A 42 -12.75 -22.34 9.67
CA PRO A 42 -13.61 -21.68 8.69
C PRO A 42 -14.95 -21.30 9.32
N TYR A 43 -15.43 -20.09 9.03
CA TYR A 43 -16.79 -19.65 9.35
C TYR A 43 -17.61 -19.51 8.07
N GLN A 44 -18.94 -19.59 8.19
CA GLN A 44 -19.86 -19.43 7.07
C GLN A 44 -20.42 -18.01 7.03
N LEU A 45 -20.76 -17.56 5.81
CA LEU A 45 -21.51 -16.33 5.56
C LEU A 45 -22.97 -16.67 5.22
N PRO A 46 -23.94 -15.82 5.60
CA PRO A 46 -23.79 -14.59 6.38
C PRO A 46 -23.42 -14.86 7.85
N LEU A 47 -22.59 -13.98 8.40
CA LEU A 47 -22.03 -14.08 9.75
C LEU A 47 -23.12 -13.91 10.82
N ASN A 48 -23.20 -14.88 11.73
CA ASN A 48 -24.06 -14.77 12.91
C ASN A 48 -23.39 -13.87 13.97
N LEU A 49 -23.72 -12.58 13.98
CA LEU A 49 -23.16 -11.64 14.97
C LEU A 49 -23.38 -12.08 16.43
N SER A 50 -24.44 -12.84 16.73
CA SER A 50 -24.69 -13.34 18.09
C SER A 50 -23.64 -14.35 18.58
N THR A 51 -22.76 -14.86 17.71
CA THR A 51 -21.61 -15.70 18.08
C THR A 51 -20.28 -14.93 18.04
N VAL A 52 -20.28 -13.61 17.82
CA VAL A 52 -19.07 -12.79 17.62
C VAL A 52 -18.74 -11.97 18.86
N THR A 53 -17.63 -12.31 19.50
CA THR A 53 -16.98 -11.55 20.59
C THR A 53 -17.96 -11.10 21.67
N ASN A 54 -18.10 -9.84 22.10
CA ASN A 54 -17.57 -8.50 21.74
C ASN A 54 -18.26 -7.62 20.67
N ILE A 55 -19.17 -8.12 19.81
CA ILE A 55 -19.72 -7.33 18.69
C ILE A 55 -20.40 -6.02 19.13
N GLU A 56 -21.23 -6.06 20.19
CA GLU A 56 -21.99 -4.90 20.68
C GLU A 56 -21.06 -3.71 21.04
N ASN A 57 -19.92 -4.02 21.66
CA ASN A 57 -18.93 -3.03 22.07
C ASN A 57 -18.24 -2.39 20.86
N ILE A 58 -17.97 -3.17 19.80
CA ILE A 58 -17.37 -2.68 18.56
C ILE A 58 -18.36 -1.83 17.77
N THR A 59 -19.61 -2.28 17.62
CA THR A 59 -20.69 -1.52 16.97
C THR A 59 -20.86 -0.15 17.61
N VAL A 60 -20.89 -0.05 18.95
CA VAL A 60 -20.99 1.22 19.67
C VAL A 60 -19.73 2.08 19.52
N LYS A 61 -18.53 1.50 19.65
CA LYS A 61 -17.26 2.27 19.59
C LYS A 61 -16.91 2.79 18.20
N LEU A 62 -17.30 2.06 17.14
CA LEU A 62 -17.15 2.47 15.75
C LEU A 62 -18.36 3.23 15.20
N GLN A 63 -19.46 3.32 15.96
CA GLN A 63 -20.70 3.98 15.58
C GLN A 63 -21.29 3.44 14.27
N LEU A 64 -21.22 2.11 14.07
CA LEU A 64 -21.68 1.48 12.83
C LEU A 64 -23.15 1.79 12.57
N THR A 65 -23.46 2.19 11.35
CA THR A 65 -24.84 2.29 10.87
C THR A 65 -25.43 0.89 10.63
N ARG A 66 -26.76 0.79 10.59
CA ARG A 66 -27.44 -0.46 10.24
C ARG A 66 -27.01 -1.01 8.87
N GLN A 67 -26.66 -0.15 7.92
CA GLN A 67 -26.18 -0.58 6.61
C GLN A 67 -24.79 -1.23 6.72
N GLU A 68 -23.90 -0.67 7.54
CA GLU A 68 -22.57 -1.22 7.81
C GLU A 68 -22.63 -2.54 8.61
N GLU A 69 -23.57 -2.65 9.56
CA GLU A 69 -23.84 -3.92 10.26
C GLU A 69 -24.34 -5.03 9.31
N GLU A 70 -25.24 -4.72 8.37
CA GLU A 70 -25.70 -5.70 7.38
C GLU A 70 -24.62 -6.06 6.34
N LEU A 71 -23.73 -5.12 5.98
CA LEU A 71 -22.54 -5.42 5.17
C LEU A 71 -21.57 -6.33 5.94
N LEU A 72 -21.34 -6.08 7.23
CA LEU A 72 -20.52 -6.92 8.10
C LEU A 72 -21.11 -8.33 8.25
N ARG A 73 -22.44 -8.46 8.39
CA ARG A 73 -23.15 -9.75 8.35
C ARG A 73 -22.94 -10.46 7.01
N THR A 74 -23.18 -9.76 5.90
CA THR A 74 -23.20 -10.39 4.58
C THR A 74 -21.81 -10.81 4.11
N ASN A 75 -20.80 -9.97 4.31
CA ASN A 75 -19.46 -10.13 3.77
C ASN A 75 -18.42 -10.64 4.79
N GLY A 76 -18.74 -10.60 6.08
CA GLY A 76 -17.78 -10.88 7.17
C GLY A 76 -16.80 -9.73 7.45
N PHE A 77 -16.87 -8.64 6.70
CA PHE A 77 -16.13 -7.39 6.92
C PHE A 77 -16.96 -6.19 6.46
N VAL A 78 -16.60 -5.01 6.93
CA VAL A 78 -17.14 -3.73 6.46
C VAL A 78 -16.01 -2.70 6.37
N ILE A 79 -16.13 -1.78 5.43
CA ILE A 79 -15.25 -0.61 5.30
C ILE A 79 -16.06 0.60 5.76
N ILE A 80 -15.53 1.31 6.75
CA ILE A 80 -16.11 2.53 7.30
C ILE A 80 -15.24 3.72 6.89
N ASP A 81 -15.87 4.87 6.62
CA ASP A 81 -15.12 6.11 6.39
C ASP A 81 -14.57 6.62 7.73
N TYR A 82 -13.27 6.90 7.76
CA TYR A 82 -12.58 7.47 8.93
C TYR A 82 -12.43 9.00 8.85
N GLY A 83 -12.78 9.60 7.71
CA GLY A 83 -12.50 10.99 7.39
C GLY A 83 -11.09 11.20 6.82
N GLN A 84 -10.68 12.47 6.74
CA GLN A 84 -9.33 12.85 6.31
C GLN A 84 -8.41 12.92 7.52
N GLU A 85 -7.23 12.32 7.41
CA GLU A 85 -6.18 12.29 8.43
C GLU A 85 -4.82 12.20 7.73
N ASP A 86 -3.97 13.20 7.93
CA ASP A 86 -2.64 13.26 7.29
C ASP A 86 -1.57 12.51 8.11
N ASP A 87 -1.78 12.35 9.41
CA ASP A 87 -0.89 11.56 10.27
C ASP A 87 -1.28 10.07 10.26
N MET A 88 -0.40 9.22 9.74
CA MET A 88 -0.62 7.78 9.70
C MET A 88 -0.74 7.14 11.11
N VAL A 89 -0.22 7.78 12.16
CA VAL A 89 -0.21 7.26 13.53
C VAL A 89 -1.52 7.60 14.27
N ALA A 90 -2.10 8.78 14.02
CA ALA A 90 -3.29 9.28 14.71
C ALA A 90 -4.52 8.34 14.72
N PRO A 91 -4.85 7.57 13.65
CA PRO A 91 -5.93 6.59 13.70
C PRO A 91 -5.69 5.49 14.75
N TYR A 92 -4.45 5.02 14.87
CA TYR A 92 -4.07 4.00 15.83
C TYR A 92 -4.12 4.52 17.27
N GLU A 93 -3.72 5.77 17.51
CA GLU A 93 -3.84 6.39 18.85
C GLU A 93 -5.31 6.54 19.25
N LYS A 94 -6.15 7.11 18.38
CA LYS A 94 -7.59 7.27 18.61
C LYS A 94 -8.29 5.92 18.83
N MET A 95 -7.90 4.85 18.12
CA MET A 95 -8.40 3.50 18.37
C MET A 95 -7.94 2.95 19.74
N LYS A 96 -6.67 3.17 20.11
CA LYS A 96 -6.09 2.74 21.39
C LYS A 96 -6.78 3.43 22.58
N GLU A 97 -6.99 4.74 22.51
CA GLU A 97 -7.73 5.52 23.51
C GLU A 97 -9.16 5.03 23.70
N ARG A 98 -9.84 4.71 22.59
CA ARG A 98 -11.18 4.10 22.61
C ARG A 98 -11.16 2.63 23.06
N GLY A 99 -10.00 2.01 23.28
CA GLY A 99 -9.87 0.60 23.60
C GLY A 99 -10.45 -0.31 22.53
N ILE A 100 -10.24 0.03 21.25
CA ILE A 100 -10.57 -0.79 20.09
C ILE A 100 -9.34 -1.64 19.77
N PRO A 101 -9.47 -2.97 19.57
CA PRO A 101 -8.34 -3.80 19.17
C PRO A 101 -7.76 -3.36 17.82
N ILE A 102 -6.44 -3.17 17.78
CA ILE A 102 -5.72 -2.72 16.59
C ILE A 102 -5.08 -3.92 15.90
N PHE A 103 -5.25 -4.00 14.58
CA PHE A 103 -4.54 -4.94 13.72
C PHE A 103 -3.64 -4.16 12.76
N VAL A 104 -2.32 -4.36 12.87
CA VAL A 104 -1.33 -3.70 12.01
C VAL A 104 -0.91 -4.66 10.90
N THR A 105 -0.94 -4.20 9.66
CA THR A 105 -0.52 -5.01 8.49
C THR A 105 0.87 -4.63 8.02
N SER A 106 1.52 -5.49 7.24
CA SER A 106 2.81 -5.19 6.59
C SER A 106 2.75 -3.96 5.68
N ASN A 107 1.57 -3.60 5.16
CA ASN A 107 1.39 -2.39 4.34
C ASN A 107 1.63 -1.11 5.16
N THR A 108 1.28 -1.10 6.45
CA THR A 108 1.57 0.02 7.35
C THR A 108 3.08 0.26 7.45
N LEU A 109 3.86 -0.81 7.66
CA LEU A 109 5.33 -0.73 7.73
C LEU A 109 5.95 -0.34 6.39
N LEU A 110 5.44 -0.86 5.26
CA LEU A 110 5.92 -0.53 3.93
C LEU A 110 5.70 0.95 3.59
N HIS A 111 4.54 1.52 3.96
CA HIS A 111 4.26 2.94 3.78
C HIS A 111 5.19 3.82 4.62
N LEU A 112 5.42 3.47 5.90
CA LEU A 112 6.39 4.17 6.76
C LEU A 112 7.81 4.13 6.18
N TYR A 113 8.22 3.01 5.56
CA TYR A 113 9.50 2.91 4.88
C TYR A 113 9.59 3.87 3.68
N HIS A 114 8.53 4.02 2.87
CA HIS A 114 8.49 4.98 1.77
C HIS A 114 8.59 6.44 2.26
N ILE A 115 7.90 6.80 3.35
CA ILE A 115 8.03 8.14 3.96
C ILE A 115 9.48 8.38 4.41
N GLN A 116 10.05 7.45 5.19
CA GLN A 116 11.43 7.57 5.70
C GLN A 116 12.46 7.68 4.56
N PHE A 117 12.30 6.89 3.49
CA PHE A 117 13.18 6.94 2.33
C PHE A 117 13.15 8.31 1.64
N ASN A 118 11.96 8.90 1.46
CA ASN A 118 11.81 10.23 0.89
C ASN A 118 12.44 11.32 1.75
N GLU A 119 12.25 11.28 3.09
CA GLU A 119 12.89 12.23 4.01
C GLU A 119 14.42 12.10 4.03
N ILE A 120 14.96 10.87 3.87
CA ILE A 120 16.40 10.66 3.71
C ILE A 120 16.90 11.30 2.40
N LEU A 121 16.20 11.08 1.27
CA LEU A 121 16.58 11.66 -0.02
C LEU A 121 16.55 13.20 0.02
N LYS A 122 15.45 13.77 0.50
CA LYS A 122 15.30 15.22 0.70
C LYS A 122 16.41 15.77 1.60
N GLY A 123 16.70 15.09 2.71
CA GLY A 123 17.77 15.47 3.61
C GLY A 123 19.17 15.32 3.00
N ILE A 124 19.38 14.55 1.94
CA ILE A 124 20.65 14.53 1.18
C ILE A 124 20.65 15.66 0.14
N GLU A 125 19.54 15.87 -0.56
CA GLU A 125 19.35 16.96 -1.52
C GLU A 125 19.64 18.32 -0.89
N GLU A 126 19.01 18.63 0.24
CA GLU A 126 19.16 19.91 0.95
C GLU A 126 20.57 20.16 1.52
N ARG A 127 21.35 19.11 1.85
CA ARG A 127 22.65 19.24 2.56
C ARG A 127 23.88 19.02 1.69
N GLU A 128 23.79 18.13 0.70
CA GLU A 128 24.94 17.68 -0.08
C GLU A 128 24.85 18.11 -1.55
N PHE A 129 23.63 18.24 -2.11
CA PHE A 129 23.44 18.48 -3.54
C PHE A 129 22.95 19.88 -3.88
N PHE A 130 22.29 20.60 -2.97
CA PHE A 130 21.65 21.89 -3.24
C PHE A 130 22.61 22.91 -3.89
N ASP A 131 23.74 23.20 -3.24
CA ASP A 131 24.72 24.17 -3.75
C ASP A 131 25.30 23.72 -5.11
N ALA A 132 25.65 22.43 -5.24
CA ALA A 132 26.20 21.87 -6.47
C ALA A 132 25.19 21.88 -7.64
N LEU A 133 23.89 21.70 -7.36
CA LEU A 133 22.82 21.81 -8.36
C LEU A 133 22.62 23.26 -8.81
N VAL A 134 22.76 24.23 -7.90
CA VAL A 134 22.72 25.67 -8.24
C VAL A 134 23.91 26.03 -9.12
N ASP A 135 25.13 25.65 -8.73
CA ASP A 135 26.35 25.91 -9.52
C ASP A 135 26.27 25.27 -10.91
N MET A 136 25.85 24.00 -11.00
CA MET A 136 25.66 23.31 -12.29
C MET A 136 24.61 24.02 -13.16
N SER A 137 23.48 24.44 -12.56
CA SER A 137 22.41 25.13 -13.29
C SER A 137 22.86 26.50 -13.82
N ASN A 138 23.64 27.24 -13.03
CA ASN A 138 24.23 28.53 -13.45
C ASN A 138 25.22 28.34 -14.60
N ALA A 139 26.12 27.36 -14.51
CA ALA A 139 27.10 27.06 -15.57
C ALA A 139 26.41 26.60 -16.87
N MET A 140 25.37 25.77 -16.78
CA MET A 140 24.56 25.36 -17.94
C MET A 140 23.82 26.54 -18.58
N LEU A 141 23.29 27.47 -17.78
CA LEU A 141 22.65 28.68 -18.28
C LEU A 141 23.64 29.60 -18.99
N GLU A 142 24.82 29.83 -18.41
CA GLU A 142 25.86 30.66 -19.02
C GLU A 142 26.30 30.10 -20.38
N GLN A 143 26.57 28.79 -20.46
CA GLN A 143 26.91 28.14 -21.74
C GLN A 143 25.76 28.24 -22.76
N SER A 144 24.50 28.05 -22.33
CA SER A 144 23.35 28.15 -23.22
C SER A 144 23.10 29.56 -23.76
N VAL A 145 23.59 30.61 -23.09
CA VAL A 145 23.57 31.99 -23.61
C VAL A 145 24.70 32.16 -24.63
N GLN A 146 25.90 31.69 -24.33
CA GLN A 146 27.05 31.75 -25.27
C GLN A 146 26.81 30.96 -26.56
N ASP A 147 26.08 29.84 -26.50
CA ASP A 147 25.74 29.01 -27.67
C ASP A 147 24.63 29.63 -28.54
N TYR A 148 23.97 30.70 -28.09
CA TYR A 148 22.88 31.38 -28.79
C TYR A 148 23.33 32.63 -29.58
N ASP A 149 24.41 33.29 -29.12
CA ASP A 149 24.98 34.52 -29.70
C ASP A 149 25.97 34.27 -30.86
#